data_AF-A0A1Q7RE49-F1
#
_entry.id   AF-A0A1Q7RE49-F1
#
_cell.length_a   1.000
_cell.length_b   1.000
_cell.length_c   1.000
_cell.angle_alpha   90.00
_cell.angle_beta   90.00
_cell.angle_gamma   90.00
#
_symmetry.space_group_name_H-M   'P 1'
#
loop_
_entity.id
_entity.type
_entity.pdbx_description
1 polymer ?
#
loop_
_entity_poly.entity_id
_entity_poly.type
_entity_poly.pdbx_seq_one_letter_code
_entity_poly.pdbx_strand_id
1 'polypeptide(L)'
;MPNTTKQSVWTSRFLIVTGLVLSGCGQQEPAQKPEPQAEAKPATPPVPDNIQEAAKAFLGTETEVLVFGDLAKNGKQEFLAVNRPPKPPKGMSAGGLITRAVIAEDDGGKWNEVFRCDEHLKNSKGYLGLTPLDPVTGWRLQYEENAERGLELYFMPLQPAGASPIMPIGVRWNPASKRYQSLDRNYEHFLSELPALDTARSRLR
;
A
#
# COMPACT_ATOMS: atom_id res chain seq x y z
N MET A 1 -0.18 42.60 -6.78
CA MET A 1 0.99 43.50 -6.67
C MET A 1 2.25 42.65 -6.78
N PRO A 2 2.93 42.65 -7.94
CA PRO A 2 4.10 41.79 -8.16
C PRO A 2 5.40 42.54 -7.85
N ASN A 3 6.39 41.83 -7.32
CA ASN A 3 7.77 42.29 -7.25
C ASN A 3 8.67 41.32 -8.04
N THR A 4 9.12 41.86 -9.18
CA THR A 4 10.50 41.85 -9.70
C THR A 4 11.16 40.53 -10.08
N THR A 5 11.04 40.23 -11.37
CA THR A 5 11.95 39.43 -12.21
C THR A 5 13.31 40.12 -12.36
N LYS A 6 14.43 39.36 -12.30
CA LYS A 6 15.70 39.74 -12.92
C LYS A 6 16.21 38.61 -13.81
N GLN A 7 16.33 38.92 -15.09
CA GLN A 7 16.97 38.11 -16.11
C GLN A 7 18.49 38.33 -16.08
N SER A 8 19.27 37.27 -16.29
CA SER A 8 20.71 37.34 -16.54
C SER A 8 21.00 37.10 -18.02
N VAL A 9 21.59 38.11 -18.65
CA VAL A 9 22.09 38.14 -20.02
C VAL A 9 23.44 37.41 -20.07
N TRP A 10 23.66 36.52 -21.04
CA TRP A 10 25.00 36.19 -21.50
C TRP A 10 25.06 36.17 -23.02
N THR A 11 25.72 37.19 -23.55
CA THR A 11 26.04 37.45 -24.96
C THR A 11 27.46 37.00 -25.29
N SER A 12 27.66 36.27 -26.39
CA SER A 12 28.80 36.34 -27.33
C SER A 12 28.93 35.01 -28.06
N ARG A 13 29.33 34.91 -29.34
CA ARG A 13 29.63 35.84 -30.42
C ARG A 13 29.63 34.98 -31.68
N PHE A 14 29.05 35.52 -32.75
CA PHE A 14 29.14 34.95 -34.10
C PHE A 14 30.56 35.12 -34.66
N LEU A 15 31.08 34.09 -35.34
CA LEU A 15 32.21 34.19 -36.24
C LEU A 15 31.98 33.23 -37.41
N ILE A 16 31.89 33.80 -38.62
CA ILE A 16 31.63 33.14 -39.91
C ILE A 16 32.97 32.92 -40.60
N VAL A 17 33.21 31.72 -41.15
CA VAL A 17 34.21 31.47 -42.21
C VAL A 17 33.63 30.50 -43.25
N THR A 18 33.98 30.76 -44.50
CA THR A 18 33.36 30.36 -45.77
C THR A 18 33.99 29.11 -46.43
N GLY A 19 33.15 28.18 -46.91
CA GLY A 19 33.18 27.43 -48.20
C GLY A 19 34.36 26.53 -48.64
N LEU A 20 34.06 25.25 -48.97
CA LEU A 20 34.29 24.58 -50.29
C LEU A 20 33.94 23.05 -50.31
N VAL A 21 32.96 22.71 -51.15
CA VAL A 21 32.60 21.51 -51.96
C VAL A 21 33.32 20.13 -51.76
N LEU A 22 32.53 19.03 -51.66
CA LEU A 22 32.58 17.82 -52.52
C LEU A 22 31.43 16.83 -52.22
N SER A 23 30.86 16.28 -53.30
CA SER A 23 29.74 15.31 -53.35
C SER A 23 30.11 13.90 -52.86
N GLY A 24 29.16 13.20 -52.25
CA GLY A 24 29.25 11.75 -52.00
C GLY A 24 27.97 11.19 -51.37
N CYS A 25 27.30 10.28 -52.09
CA CYS A 25 26.09 9.58 -51.67
C CYS A 25 26.33 8.68 -50.45
N GLY A 26 25.41 8.75 -49.49
CA GLY A 26 25.26 7.78 -48.42
C GLY A 26 24.04 8.17 -47.58
N GLN A 27 22.91 7.51 -47.80
CA GLN A 27 21.73 7.64 -46.94
C GLN A 27 22.12 7.33 -45.50
N GLN A 28 22.01 8.35 -44.65
CA GLN A 28 22.22 8.22 -43.21
C GLN A 28 20.86 8.46 -42.55
N GLU A 29 20.27 7.38 -42.06
CA GLU A 29 19.07 7.40 -41.23
C GLU A 29 19.24 8.40 -40.07
N PRO A 30 18.22 9.21 -39.74
CA PRO A 30 18.32 10.16 -38.66
C PRO A 30 18.54 9.43 -37.34
N ALA A 31 19.65 9.78 -36.67
CA ALA A 31 20.03 9.25 -35.37
C ALA A 31 18.86 9.38 -34.38
N GLN A 32 18.34 8.24 -33.94
CA GLN A 32 17.37 8.14 -32.86
C GLN A 32 18.00 8.67 -31.58
N LYS A 33 17.45 9.77 -31.07
CA LYS A 33 17.78 10.35 -29.78
C LYS A 33 17.53 9.29 -28.69
N PRO A 34 18.48 8.99 -27.79
CA PRO A 34 18.23 8.05 -26.70
C PRO A 34 17.10 8.58 -25.83
N GLU A 35 16.01 7.82 -25.71
CA GLU A 35 14.98 8.06 -24.72
C GLU A 35 15.58 7.92 -23.31
N PRO A 36 15.23 8.78 -22.35
CA PRO A 36 15.71 8.64 -20.97
C PRO A 36 15.31 7.27 -20.42
N GLN A 37 16.32 6.47 -20.10
CA GLN A 37 16.17 5.18 -19.45
C GLN A 37 15.44 5.43 -18.11
N ALA A 38 14.21 4.91 -18.00
CA ALA A 38 13.45 4.97 -16.76
C ALA A 38 14.31 4.39 -15.63
N GLU A 39 14.52 5.18 -14.57
CA GLU A 39 15.26 4.75 -13.39
C GLU A 39 14.65 3.44 -12.86
N ALA A 40 15.45 2.39 -12.84
CA ALA A 40 15.04 1.10 -12.32
C ALA A 40 14.72 1.25 -10.82
N LYS A 41 13.46 1.00 -10.45
CA LYS A 41 13.02 0.96 -9.05
C LYS A 41 13.96 0.03 -8.25
N PRO A 42 14.49 0.45 -7.09
CA PRO A 42 15.36 -0.39 -6.26
C PRO A 42 14.72 -1.76 -6.01
N ALA A 43 15.50 -2.83 -6.19
CA ALA A 43 15.04 -4.19 -5.93
C ALA A 43 14.71 -4.34 -4.43
N THR A 44 13.49 -4.74 -4.11
CA THR A 44 13.11 -5.11 -2.75
C THR A 44 14.02 -6.25 -2.28
N PRO A 45 14.65 -6.15 -1.09
CA PRO A 45 15.47 -7.23 -0.56
C PRO A 45 14.62 -8.51 -0.42
N PRO A 46 15.23 -9.70 -0.59
CA PRO A 46 14.53 -10.97 -0.45
C PRO A 46 13.95 -11.10 0.97
N VAL A 47 12.73 -11.62 1.07
CA VAL A 47 12.07 -11.88 2.36
C VAL A 47 12.86 -12.97 3.10
N PRO A 48 13.30 -12.74 4.35
CA PRO A 48 13.98 -13.75 5.16
C PRO A 48 13.15 -15.02 5.37
N ASP A 49 13.81 -16.18 5.40
CA ASP A 49 13.15 -17.49 5.51
C ASP A 49 12.26 -17.61 6.75
N ASN A 50 12.73 -17.12 7.90
CA ASN A 50 11.95 -17.15 9.14
C ASN A 50 10.64 -16.35 9.05
N ILE A 51 10.64 -15.23 8.31
CA ILE A 51 9.44 -14.41 8.06
C ILE A 51 8.52 -15.14 7.08
N GLN A 52 9.08 -15.71 6.01
CA GLN A 52 8.31 -16.44 5.01
C GLN A 52 7.65 -17.69 5.61
N GLU A 53 8.34 -18.42 6.47
CA GLU A 53 7.82 -19.58 7.20
C GLU A 53 6.71 -19.18 8.20
N ALA A 54 6.93 -18.11 8.96
CA ALA A 54 5.91 -17.57 9.86
C ALA A 54 4.65 -17.13 9.11
N ALA A 55 4.80 -16.42 8.00
CA ALA A 55 3.69 -16.01 7.15
C ALA A 55 2.91 -17.23 6.63
N LYS A 56 3.61 -18.31 6.25
CA LYS A 56 2.97 -19.58 5.84
C LYS A 56 2.22 -20.24 6.99
N ALA A 57 2.72 -20.16 8.22
CA ALA A 57 2.03 -20.68 9.39
C ALA A 57 0.69 -19.94 9.67
N PHE A 58 0.60 -18.63 9.42
CA PHE A 58 -0.63 -17.86 9.63
C PHE A 58 -1.63 -17.96 8.46
N LEU A 59 -1.15 -17.95 7.22
CA LEU A 59 -1.97 -17.78 6.03
C LEU A 59 -1.96 -18.96 5.05
N GLY A 60 -1.09 -19.95 5.25
CA GLY A 60 -0.91 -21.10 4.36
C GLY A 60 0.14 -20.87 3.27
N THR A 61 0.30 -21.85 2.37
CA THR A 61 1.37 -21.85 1.35
C THR A 61 1.25 -20.75 0.31
N GLU A 62 0.03 -20.32 0.00
CA GLU A 62 -0.28 -19.29 -1.00
C GLU A 62 -0.14 -17.85 -0.46
N THR A 63 0.72 -17.67 0.54
CA THR A 63 0.94 -16.38 1.20
C THR A 63 2.02 -15.56 0.51
N GLU A 64 1.81 -14.26 0.43
CA GLU A 64 2.77 -13.28 -0.06
C GLU A 64 3.08 -12.29 1.08
N VAL A 65 4.35 -12.16 1.44
CA VAL A 65 4.79 -11.11 2.37
C VAL A 65 4.99 -9.82 1.58
N LEU A 66 4.22 -8.78 1.93
CA LEU A 66 4.23 -7.50 1.22
C LEU A 66 5.34 -6.57 1.74
N VAL A 67 5.49 -6.51 3.06
CA VAL A 67 6.43 -5.62 3.75
C VAL A 67 6.79 -6.20 5.11
N PHE A 68 8.00 -5.94 5.58
CA PHE A 68 8.49 -6.36 6.89
C PHE A 68 9.51 -5.35 7.45
N GLY A 69 9.64 -5.29 8.78
CA GLY A 69 10.50 -4.34 9.49
C GLY A 69 9.84 -3.84 10.77
N ASP A 70 10.30 -2.72 11.32
CA ASP A 70 9.58 -1.99 12.37
C ASP A 70 8.43 -1.19 11.76
N LEU A 71 7.34 -1.90 11.46
CA LEU A 71 6.16 -1.37 10.77
C LEU A 71 5.33 -0.47 11.69
N ALA A 72 5.24 -0.79 12.98
CA ALA A 72 4.52 -0.01 13.97
C ALA A 72 5.33 1.17 14.57
N LYS A 73 6.61 1.33 14.21
CA LYS A 73 7.56 2.29 14.84
C LYS A 73 7.61 2.11 16.36
N ASN A 74 7.56 0.86 16.79
CA ASN A 74 7.55 0.47 18.21
C ASN A 74 8.81 -0.30 18.62
N GLY A 75 9.79 -0.44 17.71
CA GLY A 75 11.05 -1.14 17.93
C GLY A 75 10.96 -2.66 17.79
N LYS A 76 9.81 -3.20 17.37
CA LYS A 76 9.62 -4.63 17.16
C LYS A 76 9.58 -4.98 15.68
N GLN A 77 10.06 -6.17 15.36
CA GLN A 77 10.00 -6.69 14.00
C GLN A 77 8.56 -7.14 13.71
N GLU A 78 7.99 -6.67 12.62
CA GLU A 78 6.68 -7.06 12.11
C GLU A 78 6.76 -7.46 10.63
N PHE A 79 5.75 -8.17 10.15
CA PHE A 79 5.49 -8.34 8.71
C PHE A 79 4.00 -8.24 8.40
N LEU A 80 3.68 -7.74 7.21
CA LEU A 80 2.36 -7.81 6.59
C LEU A 80 2.38 -8.90 5.51
N ALA A 81 1.52 -9.90 5.65
CA ALA A 81 1.35 -10.95 4.65
C ALA A 81 -0.11 -11.04 4.19
N VAL A 82 -0.32 -11.52 2.96
CA VAL A 82 -1.64 -11.60 2.33
C VAL A 82 -1.85 -12.88 1.55
N ASN A 83 -3.11 -13.28 1.39
CA ASN A 83 -3.53 -14.19 0.32
C ASN A 83 -4.27 -13.39 -0.75
N ARG A 84 -3.99 -13.68 -2.01
CA ARG A 84 -4.72 -13.14 -3.16
C ARG A 84 -5.74 -14.17 -3.66
N PRO A 85 -6.84 -13.73 -4.29
CA PRO A 85 -7.72 -14.66 -4.97
C PRO A 85 -6.96 -15.33 -6.13
N PRO A 86 -7.14 -16.65 -6.36
CA PRO A 86 -6.44 -17.38 -7.42
C PRO A 86 -6.80 -16.83 -8.81
N LYS A 87 -7.98 -16.24 -8.94
CA LYS A 87 -8.43 -15.54 -10.14
C LYS A 87 -9.15 -14.26 -9.72
N PRO A 88 -8.70 -13.07 -10.16
CA PRO A 88 -9.44 -11.84 -9.90
C PRO A 88 -10.81 -11.88 -10.58
N PRO A 89 -11.86 -11.30 -9.99
CA PRO A 89 -13.15 -11.12 -10.64
C PRO A 89 -13.01 -10.42 -12.00
N LYS A 90 -13.85 -10.78 -12.97
CA LYS A 90 -13.83 -10.15 -14.30
C LYS A 90 -14.04 -8.64 -14.17
N GLY A 91 -13.25 -7.85 -14.89
CA GLY A 91 -13.31 -6.39 -14.86
C GLY A 91 -12.63 -5.74 -13.65
N MET A 92 -11.89 -6.51 -12.84
CA MET A 92 -11.17 -6.02 -11.67
C MET A 92 -9.66 -6.22 -11.83
N SER A 93 -8.87 -5.14 -11.69
CA SER A 93 -7.41 -5.23 -11.59
C SER A 93 -6.99 -5.95 -10.31
N ALA A 94 -5.98 -6.82 -10.39
CA ALA A 94 -5.46 -7.58 -9.26
C ALA A 94 -4.71 -6.72 -8.23
N GLY A 95 -4.30 -5.50 -8.60
CA GLY A 95 -3.60 -4.58 -7.71
C GLY A 95 -4.36 -4.37 -6.40
N GLY A 96 -3.72 -4.72 -5.29
CA GLY A 96 -4.28 -4.63 -3.93
C GLY A 96 -5.40 -5.61 -3.61
N LEU A 97 -5.84 -6.46 -4.55
CA LEU A 97 -6.91 -7.42 -4.30
C LEU A 97 -6.43 -8.56 -3.41
N ILE A 98 -7.08 -8.74 -2.27
CA ILE A 98 -6.75 -9.77 -1.27
C ILE A 98 -8.02 -10.45 -0.75
N THR A 99 -7.89 -11.67 -0.27
CA THR A 99 -8.94 -12.37 0.49
C THR A 99 -8.64 -12.38 1.98
N ARG A 100 -7.36 -12.41 2.35
CA ARG A 100 -6.89 -12.42 3.74
C ARG A 100 -5.64 -11.58 3.88
N ALA A 101 -5.45 -10.96 5.04
CA ALA A 101 -4.18 -10.38 5.45
C ALA A 101 -3.92 -10.64 6.95
N VAL A 102 -2.64 -10.66 7.31
CA VAL A 102 -2.19 -10.74 8.69
C VAL A 102 -1.05 -9.76 8.91
N ILE A 103 -1.02 -9.12 10.08
CA ILE A 103 0.21 -8.53 10.61
C ILE A 103 0.63 -9.38 11.79
N ALA A 104 1.86 -9.83 11.76
CA ALA A 104 2.46 -10.54 12.88
C ALA A 104 3.66 -9.78 13.42
N GLU A 105 3.82 -9.81 14.74
CA GLU A 105 4.90 -9.17 15.49
C GLU A 105 5.78 -10.26 16.12
N ASP A 106 7.09 -10.11 16.02
CA ASP A 106 8.05 -10.96 16.72
C ASP A 106 8.18 -10.52 18.18
N ASP A 107 8.03 -11.49 19.08
CA ASP A 107 8.27 -11.34 20.50
C ASP A 107 9.29 -12.38 20.95
N GLY A 108 10.57 -12.04 20.82
CA GLY A 108 11.67 -12.90 21.26
C GLY A 108 11.80 -14.19 20.44
N GLY A 109 11.63 -14.12 19.12
CA GLY A 109 11.68 -15.28 18.21
C GLY A 109 10.36 -16.03 18.07
N LYS A 110 9.29 -15.57 18.74
CA LYS A 110 7.94 -16.09 18.57
C LYS A 110 7.07 -15.06 17.88
N TRP A 111 6.53 -15.45 16.72
CA TRP A 111 5.57 -14.63 15.98
C TRP A 111 4.17 -14.70 16.59
N ASN A 112 3.55 -13.54 16.78
CA ASN A 112 2.17 -13.41 17.27
C ASN A 112 1.34 -12.62 16.27
N GLU A 113 0.13 -13.07 15.97
CA GLU A 113 -0.85 -12.32 15.17
C GLU A 113 -1.31 -11.09 15.97
N VAL A 114 -1.11 -9.89 15.43
CA VAL A 114 -1.53 -8.61 16.05
C VAL A 114 -2.67 -7.94 15.30
N PHE A 115 -2.88 -8.32 14.04
CA PHE A 115 -4.00 -7.88 13.21
C PHE A 115 -4.39 -8.97 12.21
N ARG A 116 -5.70 -9.12 11.99
CA ARG A 116 -6.31 -10.09 11.09
C ARG A 116 -7.31 -9.40 10.18
N CYS A 117 -7.19 -9.68 8.88
CA CYS A 117 -8.17 -9.36 7.87
C CYS A 117 -8.60 -10.68 7.20
N ASP A 118 -9.87 -11.03 7.33
CA ASP A 118 -10.51 -12.14 6.62
C ASP A 118 -11.87 -11.67 6.08
N GLU A 119 -12.99 -12.25 6.51
CA GLU A 119 -14.31 -11.67 6.26
C GLU A 119 -14.52 -10.33 7.00
N HIS A 120 -13.70 -10.05 8.02
CA HIS A 120 -13.76 -8.84 8.83
C HIS A 120 -12.36 -8.34 9.20
N LEU A 121 -12.28 -7.13 9.76
CA LEU A 121 -11.05 -6.57 10.32
C LEU A 121 -11.03 -6.75 11.85
N LYS A 122 -9.99 -7.37 12.39
CA LYS A 122 -9.87 -7.68 13.82
C LYS A 122 -8.46 -7.46 14.36
N ASN A 123 -8.39 -7.23 15.66
CA ASN A 123 -7.16 -7.33 16.45
C ASN A 123 -7.45 -8.17 17.72
N SER A 124 -6.49 -8.24 18.64
CA SER A 124 -6.62 -9.00 19.90
C SER A 124 -7.73 -8.53 20.85
N LYS A 125 -8.33 -7.35 20.61
CA LYS A 125 -9.42 -6.77 21.42
C LYS A 125 -10.80 -6.88 20.78
N GLY A 126 -10.88 -7.27 19.51
CA GLY A 126 -12.15 -7.50 18.83
C GLY A 126 -12.16 -6.98 17.40
N TYR A 127 -13.34 -6.64 16.93
CA TYR A 127 -13.59 -6.11 15.60
C TYR A 127 -13.21 -4.64 15.54
N LEU A 128 -12.52 -4.23 14.47
CA LEU A 128 -12.21 -2.82 14.29
C LEU A 128 -13.47 -2.02 13.95
N GLY A 129 -13.47 -0.74 14.34
CA GLY A 129 -14.53 0.19 13.96
C GLY A 129 -14.67 0.28 12.44
N LEU A 130 -15.89 0.58 11.99
CA LEU A 130 -16.26 0.65 10.57
C LEU A 130 -16.19 -0.67 9.79
N THR A 131 -15.76 -1.79 10.39
CA THR A 131 -15.84 -3.09 9.72
C THR A 131 -17.30 -3.39 9.33
N PRO A 132 -17.57 -3.93 8.12
CA PRO A 132 -18.91 -4.35 7.74
C PRO A 132 -19.49 -5.35 8.74
N LEU A 133 -20.81 -5.29 8.95
CA LEU A 133 -21.52 -6.25 9.81
C LEU A 133 -21.70 -7.60 9.11
N ASP A 134 -21.96 -7.56 7.80
CA ASP A 134 -22.04 -8.75 6.97
C ASP A 134 -20.63 -9.15 6.50
N PRO A 135 -20.33 -10.46 6.43
CA PRO A 135 -19.04 -10.94 5.96
C PRO A 135 -18.80 -10.55 4.52
N VAL A 136 -17.58 -10.12 4.21
CA VAL A 136 -17.17 -9.78 2.83
C VAL A 136 -16.35 -10.90 2.21
N THR A 137 -16.33 -10.96 0.88
CA THR A 137 -15.61 -11.99 0.12
C THR A 137 -14.15 -11.64 -0.16
N GLY A 138 -13.74 -10.42 0.18
CA GLY A 138 -12.38 -9.95 0.04
C GLY A 138 -12.29 -8.43 0.16
N TRP A 139 -11.08 -7.92 -0.05
CA TRP A 139 -10.75 -6.51 0.14
C TRP A 139 -9.85 -6.00 -0.98
N ARG A 140 -9.93 -4.70 -1.25
CA ARG A 140 -8.82 -3.95 -1.81
C ARG A 140 -8.02 -3.37 -0.65
N LEU A 141 -6.76 -3.76 -0.58
CA LEU A 141 -5.77 -3.26 0.34
C LEU A 141 -4.84 -2.29 -0.40
N GLN A 142 -4.70 -1.09 0.16
CA GLN A 142 -3.59 -0.19 -0.10
C GLN A 142 -2.79 -0.04 1.19
N TYR A 143 -1.48 0.13 1.09
CA TYR A 143 -0.62 0.34 2.23
C TYR A 143 0.51 1.32 1.91
N GLU A 144 0.93 2.07 2.92
CA GLU A 144 2.03 3.04 2.83
C GLU A 144 2.88 2.94 4.10
N GLU A 145 4.20 3.08 3.94
CA GLU A 145 5.11 3.20 5.08
C GLU A 145 5.39 4.68 5.34
N ASN A 146 4.87 5.18 6.46
CA ASN A 146 5.13 6.54 6.93
C ASN A 146 6.31 6.54 7.93
N ALA A 147 7.24 7.49 7.76
CA ALA A 147 8.43 7.57 8.60
C ALA A 147 8.12 7.82 10.09
N GLU A 148 7.07 8.59 10.39
CA GLU A 148 6.68 8.96 11.75
C GLU A 148 5.61 8.03 12.31
N ARG A 149 4.62 7.69 11.48
CA ARG A 149 3.39 7.02 11.91
C ARG A 149 3.40 5.51 11.66
N GLY A 150 4.42 5.00 10.98
CA GLY A 150 4.55 3.59 10.62
C GLY A 150 3.67 3.18 9.45
N LEU A 151 3.29 1.92 9.43
CA LEU A 151 2.44 1.32 8.41
C LEU A 151 1.02 1.87 8.50
N GLU A 152 0.54 2.43 7.39
CA GLU A 152 -0.83 2.88 7.20
C GLU A 152 -1.51 1.98 6.19
N LEU A 153 -2.70 1.49 6.53
CA LEU A 153 -3.45 0.51 5.73
C LEU A 153 -4.82 1.07 5.40
N TYR A 154 -5.28 0.84 4.18
CA TYR A 154 -6.60 1.26 3.73
C TYR A 154 -7.32 0.06 3.13
N PHE A 155 -8.37 -0.38 3.83
CA PHE A 155 -9.19 -1.53 3.45
C PHE A 155 -10.51 -1.08 2.86
N MET A 156 -10.77 -1.44 1.60
CA MET A 156 -12.06 -1.26 0.96
C MET A 156 -12.68 -2.63 0.69
N PRO A 157 -13.82 -2.97 1.31
CA PRO A 157 -14.43 -4.27 1.10
C PRO A 157 -14.91 -4.40 -0.35
N LEU A 158 -14.78 -5.60 -0.92
CA LEU A 158 -15.26 -5.85 -2.27
C LEU A 158 -16.78 -5.78 -2.31
N GLN A 159 -17.29 -4.93 -3.19
CA GLN A 159 -18.71 -4.75 -3.37
C GLN A 159 -19.22 -5.47 -4.62
N PRO A 160 -20.49 -5.90 -4.63
CA PRO A 160 -21.17 -6.30 -5.85
C PRO A 160 -21.18 -5.18 -6.90
N ALA A 161 -21.30 -5.55 -8.18
CA ALA A 161 -21.48 -4.58 -9.25
C ALA A 161 -22.72 -3.71 -9.00
N GLY A 162 -22.57 -2.39 -9.17
CA GLY A 162 -23.66 -1.41 -8.97
C GLY A 162 -23.88 -0.96 -7.52
N ALA A 163 -23.07 -1.43 -6.57
CA ALA A 163 -23.09 -0.90 -5.21
C ALA A 163 -22.62 0.57 -5.15
N SER A 164 -23.13 1.30 -4.15
CA SER A 164 -22.68 2.68 -3.90
C SER A 164 -21.23 2.71 -3.44
N PRO A 165 -20.41 3.69 -3.88
CA PRO A 165 -19.04 3.83 -3.42
C PRO A 165 -18.96 3.94 -1.90
N ILE A 166 -17.94 3.32 -1.32
CA ILE A 166 -17.64 3.37 0.10
C ILE A 166 -16.22 3.90 0.30
N MET A 167 -16.02 4.61 1.42
CA MET A 167 -14.71 5.06 1.81
C MET A 167 -13.88 3.88 2.34
N PRO A 168 -12.56 3.86 2.09
CA PRO A 168 -11.67 2.92 2.75
C PRO A 168 -11.71 3.05 4.28
N ILE A 169 -11.52 1.94 4.96
CA ILE A 169 -11.28 1.89 6.40
C ILE A 169 -9.77 2.05 6.60
N GLY A 170 -9.36 3.18 7.17
CA GLY A 170 -7.97 3.41 7.54
C GLY A 170 -7.62 2.62 8.80
N VAL A 171 -6.49 1.94 8.83
CA VAL A 171 -5.98 1.18 9.98
C VAL A 171 -4.51 1.52 10.19
N ARG A 172 -4.13 1.78 11.45
CA ARG A 172 -2.75 2.09 11.84
C ARG A 172 -2.47 1.63 13.26
N TRP A 173 -1.21 1.43 13.61
CA TRP A 173 -0.78 1.27 15.00
C TRP A 173 -1.19 2.49 15.86
N ASN A 174 -1.91 2.24 16.96
CA ASN A 174 -2.18 3.24 17.99
C ASN A 174 -1.11 3.13 19.10
N PRO A 175 -0.19 4.10 19.26
CA PRO A 175 0.86 4.03 20.28
C PRO A 175 0.32 4.08 21.72
N ALA A 176 -0.83 4.73 21.95
CA ALA A 176 -1.45 4.78 23.28
C ALA A 176 -2.06 3.43 23.68
N SER A 177 -2.64 2.73 22.70
CA SER A 177 -3.33 1.45 22.89
C SER A 177 -2.46 0.22 22.60
N LYS A 178 -1.27 0.42 22.02
CA LYS A 178 -0.30 -0.60 21.61
C LYS A 178 -0.90 -1.72 20.76
N ARG A 179 -1.66 -1.34 19.73
CA ARG A 179 -2.28 -2.26 18.77
C ARG A 179 -2.75 -1.52 17.52
N TYR A 180 -2.92 -2.23 16.42
CA TYR A 180 -3.55 -1.72 15.21
C TYR A 180 -5.04 -1.43 15.45
N GLN A 181 -5.49 -0.22 15.11
CA GLN A 181 -6.87 0.23 15.24
C GLN A 181 -7.33 0.94 13.98
N SER A 182 -8.64 0.89 13.73
CA SER A 182 -9.26 1.69 12.67
C SER A 182 -9.26 3.17 13.04
N LEU A 183 -9.21 4.01 12.02
CA LEU A 183 -9.36 5.45 12.11
C LEU A 183 -10.80 5.86 11.76
N ASP A 184 -11.17 7.07 12.16
CA ASP A 184 -12.39 7.72 11.69
C ASP A 184 -12.33 8.04 10.18
N ARG A 185 -13.43 8.58 9.64
CA ARG A 185 -13.55 8.85 8.19
C ARG A 185 -12.59 9.92 7.67
N ASN A 186 -11.98 10.70 8.58
CA ASN A 186 -11.01 11.72 8.24
C ASN A 186 -9.56 11.21 8.39
N TYR A 187 -9.38 9.98 8.89
CA TYR A 187 -8.10 9.34 9.18
C TYR A 187 -7.29 10.04 10.28
N GLU A 188 -7.96 10.74 11.21
CA GLU A 188 -7.31 11.54 12.25
C GLU A 188 -7.38 10.88 13.63
N HIS A 189 -8.52 10.29 13.97
CA HIS A 189 -8.76 9.75 15.30
C HIS A 189 -8.96 8.24 15.29
N PHE A 190 -8.39 7.55 16.28
CA PHE A 190 -8.59 6.11 16.47
C PHE A 190 -9.99 5.81 17.01
N LEU A 191 -10.61 4.79 16.45
CA LEU A 191 -11.88 4.25 16.93
C LEU A 191 -11.65 3.04 17.84
N SER A 192 -12.51 2.91 18.85
CA SER A 192 -12.51 1.73 19.72
C SER A 192 -12.99 0.48 18.98
N GLU A 193 -12.49 -0.67 19.42
CA GLU A 193 -12.95 -1.97 18.95
C GLU A 193 -14.37 -2.29 19.45
N LEU A 194 -15.07 -3.12 18.68
CA LEU A 194 -16.31 -3.74 19.08
C LEU A 194 -16.03 -5.19 19.52
N PRO A 195 -16.49 -5.62 20.72
CA PRO A 195 -16.26 -6.98 21.19
C PRO A 195 -17.01 -8.02 20.35
N ALA A 196 -18.10 -7.61 19.70
CA ALA A 196 -18.90 -8.42 18.79
C ALA A 196 -19.50 -7.54 17.69
N LEU A 197 -19.80 -8.15 16.54
CA LEU A 197 -20.63 -7.55 15.49
C LEU A 197 -22.09 -7.80 15.87
N ASP A 198 -22.75 -6.79 16.47
CA ASP A 198 -24.17 -6.87 16.75
C ASP A 198 -24.97 -6.24 15.61
N THR A 199 -26.04 -6.92 15.20
CA THR A 199 -27.11 -6.33 14.40
C THR A 199 -28.19 -5.95 15.38
N ALA A 200 -28.31 -4.67 15.74
CA ALA A 200 -29.38 -4.23 16.63
C ALA A 200 -30.74 -4.66 16.05
N ARG A 201 -31.30 -5.79 16.52
CA ARG A 201 -32.65 -6.20 16.16
C ARG A 201 -33.61 -5.14 16.68
N SER A 202 -34.47 -4.65 15.78
CA SER A 202 -35.52 -3.67 16.06
C SER A 202 -36.25 -3.98 17.38
N ARG A 203 -36.38 -2.97 18.24
CA ARG A 203 -37.18 -3.01 19.48
C ARG A 203 -38.61 -2.52 19.30
N LEU A 204 -39.12 -2.49 18.07
CA LEU A 204 -40.55 -2.24 17.83
C LEU A 204 -41.24 -3.59 17.65
N ARG A 205 -42.00 -3.98 18.68
CA ARG A 205 -43.11 -4.92 18.59
C ARG A 205 -44.39 -4.14 18.31
#